data_AF-A0A397QV24-F1
#
_entry.id   AF-A0A397QV24-F1
#
_cell.length_a   1.000
_cell.length_b   1.000
_cell.length_c   1.000
_cell.angle_alpha   90.00
_cell.angle_beta   90.00
_cell.angle_gamma   90.00
#
_symmetry.space_group_name_H-M   'P 1'
#
loop_
_entity.id
_entity.type
_entity.pdbx_description
1 polymer ?
#
loop_
_entity_poly.entity_id
_entity_poly.type
_entity_poly.pdbx_seq_one_letter_code
_entity_poly.pdbx_strand_id
1 'polypeptide(L)'
;MIYEYIIKSFKKGEPIFLNEIPCSSKDVVRQEMKKLTDEKRICRLYNGVYYIPYKTILGTEGKVSINRFIEKKYLFHDRPFFSE
;
A
#
# COMPACT_ATOMS: atom_id res chain seq x y z
N MET A 1 -15.19 -4.39 -2.33
CA MET A 1 -14.07 -5.37 -2.25
C MET A 1 -12.82 -4.71 -1.65
N ILE A 2 -11.87 -5.46 -1.06
CA ILE A 2 -10.66 -4.87 -0.44
C ILE A 2 -9.88 -4.06 -1.48
N TYR A 3 -9.87 -4.53 -2.73
CA TYR A 3 -9.23 -3.84 -3.85
C TYR A 3 -9.77 -2.43 -4.12
N GLU A 4 -11.10 -2.24 -4.09
CA GLU A 4 -11.71 -0.92 -4.33
C GLU A 4 -11.39 0.05 -3.20
N TYR A 5 -11.40 -0.44 -1.96
CA TYR A 5 -10.95 0.36 -0.81
C TYR A 5 -9.49 0.78 -0.99
N ILE A 6 -8.63 -0.13 -1.44
CA ILE A 6 -7.23 0.16 -1.72
C ILE A 6 -7.10 1.24 -2.81
N ILE A 7 -7.80 1.13 -3.94
CA ILE A 7 -7.71 2.14 -5.00
C ILE A 7 -8.25 3.50 -4.55
N LYS A 8 -9.32 3.49 -3.75
CA LYS A 8 -9.99 4.72 -3.30
C LYS A 8 -9.19 5.42 -2.19
N SER A 9 -8.54 4.66 -1.31
CA SER A 9 -7.80 5.18 -0.15
C SER A 9 -6.31 5.37 -0.39
N PHE A 10 -5.70 4.67 -1.37
CA PHE A 10 -4.26 4.69 -1.61
C PHE A 10 -3.94 5.16 -3.02
N LYS A 11 -2.95 6.05 -3.12
CA LYS A 11 -2.48 6.52 -4.42
C LYS A 11 -1.44 5.57 -5.01
N LYS A 12 -1.28 5.64 -6.33
CA LYS A 12 -0.22 4.94 -7.07
C LYS A 12 1.14 5.32 -6.49
N GLY A 13 1.97 4.32 -6.16
CA GLY A 13 3.27 4.52 -5.55
C GLY A 13 3.27 4.71 -4.03
N GLU A 14 2.12 4.53 -3.35
CA GLU A 14 2.08 4.47 -1.89
C GLU A 14 2.15 3.04 -1.35
N PRO A 15 2.86 2.84 -0.23
CA PRO A 15 2.87 1.56 0.45
C PRO A 15 1.54 1.33 1.17
N ILE A 16 0.98 0.16 0.92
CA ILE A 16 -0.23 -0.38 1.52
C ILE A 16 0.20 -1.36 2.60
N PHE A 17 -0.13 -1.03 3.84
CA PHE A 17 0.09 -1.94 4.96
C PHE A 17 -1.13 -2.83 5.14
N LEU A 18 -0.90 -4.13 5.33
CA LEU A 18 -1.96 -5.09 5.67
C LEU A 18 -2.77 -4.64 6.91
N ASN A 19 -2.12 -3.92 7.83
CA ASN A 19 -2.72 -3.44 9.06
C ASN A 19 -3.63 -2.21 8.86
N GLU A 20 -3.50 -1.47 7.75
CA GLU A 20 -4.39 -0.36 7.41
C GLU A 20 -5.70 -0.83 6.77
N ILE A 21 -5.78 -2.09 6.35
CA ILE A 21 -6.97 -2.64 5.70
C ILE A 21 -7.98 -2.98 6.80
N PRO A 22 -9.18 -2.33 6.82
CA PRO A 22 -10.20 -2.60 7.81
C PRO A 22 -10.89 -3.93 7.48
N CYS A 23 -10.26 -5.04 7.85
CA CYS A 23 -10.80 -6.37 7.64
C CYS A 23 -10.63 -7.21 8.91
N SER A 24 -11.67 -7.94 9.29
CA SER A 24 -11.69 -8.78 10.49
C SER A 24 -10.76 -9.99 10.40
N SER A 25 -10.47 -10.48 9.19
CA SER A 25 -9.71 -11.72 8.99
C SER A 25 -8.46 -11.49 8.13
N LYS A 26 -7.28 -11.52 8.76
CA LYS A 26 -5.99 -11.37 8.08
C LYS A 26 -5.77 -12.40 6.97
N ASP A 27 -6.33 -13.59 7.11
CA ASP A 27 -6.20 -14.66 6.11
C ASP A 27 -7.00 -14.35 4.84
N VAL A 28 -8.17 -13.72 4.97
CA VAL A 28 -8.97 -13.24 3.83
C VAL A 28 -8.20 -12.16 3.07
N VAL A 29 -7.64 -11.17 3.79
CA VAL A 29 -6.81 -10.12 3.18
C VAL A 29 -5.60 -10.71 2.45
N ARG A 30 -4.92 -11.70 3.03
CA ARG A 30 -3.78 -12.38 2.39
C ARG A 30 -4.18 -13.11 1.12
N GLN A 31 -5.32 -13.81 1.13
CA GLN A 31 -5.83 -14.48 -0.07
C GLN A 31 -6.20 -13.48 -1.16
N GLU A 32 -6.86 -12.37 -0.80
CA GLU A 32 -7.26 -11.32 -1.74
C GLU A 32 -6.02 -10.61 -2.30
N MET A 33 -5.03 -10.29 -1.46
CA MET A 33 -3.74 -9.76 -1.89
C MET A 33 -2.99 -10.70 -2.82
N LYS A 34 -3.05 -12.02 -2.58
CA LYS A 34 -2.42 -13.00 -3.48
C LYS A 34 -3.08 -12.95 -4.87
N LYS A 35 -4.41 -12.97 -4.95
CA LYS A 35 -5.15 -12.83 -6.22
C LYS A 35 -4.77 -11.54 -6.96
N LEU A 36 -4.71 -10.43 -6.23
CA LEU A 36 -4.38 -9.12 -6.79
C LEU A 36 -2.90 -9.02 -7.22
N THR A 37 -2.02 -9.80 -6.60
CA THR A 37 -0.62 -9.94 -7.00
C THR A 37 -0.51 -10.78 -8.27
N ASP A 38 -1.24 -11.89 -8.37
CA ASP A 38 -1.34 -12.73 -9.57
C ASP A 38 -1.87 -11.93 -10.78
N GLU A 39 -2.87 -11.08 -10.56
CA GLU A 39 -3.43 -10.18 -11.59
C GLU A 39 -2.50 -9.00 -11.96
N LYS A 40 -1.32 -8.87 -11.33
CA LYS A 40 -0.38 -7.73 -11.46
C LYS A 40 -1.01 -6.36 -11.19
N ARG A 41 -2.13 -6.35 -10.47
CA ARG A 41 -2.83 -5.14 -10.02
C ARG A 41 -2.13 -4.50 -8.84
N ILE A 42 -1.44 -5.31 -8.04
CA ILE A 42 -0.68 -4.90 -6.85
C ILE A 42 0.63 -5.69 -6.85
N CYS A 43 1.71 -5.09 -6.36
CA CYS A 43 2.99 -5.77 -6.15
C CYS A 43 3.31 -5.83 -4.66
N ARG A 44 3.95 -6.92 -4.24
CA ARG A 44 4.47 -7.07 -2.88
C ARG A 44 5.83 -6.40 -2.79
N LEU A 45 5.97 -5.45 -1.87
CA LEU A 45 7.25 -4.80 -1.58
C LEU A 45 8.02 -5.58 -0.51
N TYR A 46 7.39 -5.80 0.65
CA TYR A 46 7.96 -6.50 1.80
C TYR A 46 6.94 -7.45 2.43
N ASN A 47 7.37 -8.17 3.46
CA ASN A 47 6.48 -9.06 4.20
C ASN A 47 5.40 -8.23 4.93
N GLY A 48 4.16 -8.26 4.43
CA GLY A 48 3.06 -7.46 4.96
C GLY A 48 2.86 -6.08 4.33
N VAL A 49 3.68 -5.71 3.33
CA VAL A 49 3.64 -4.40 2.66
C VAL A 49 3.50 -4.58 1.15
N TYR A 50 2.48 -3.97 0.60
CA TYR A 50 2.10 -4.03 -0.81
C TYR A 50 2.10 -2.64 -1.42
N TYR A 51 1.98 -2.54 -2.74
CA TYR A 51 1.85 -1.28 -3.44
C TYR A 51 1.18 -1.42 -4.79
N ILE A 52 0.52 -0.36 -5.24
CA ILE A 52 -0.04 -0.31 -6.59
C ILE A 52 1.10 0.02 -7.55
N PRO A 53 1.51 -0.91 -8.45
CA PRO A 53 2.52 -0.64 -9.46
C PRO A 53 2.00 0.45 -10.40
N TYR A 54 2.90 1.34 -10.80
CA TYR A 54 2.61 2.35 -11.80
C TYR A 54 3.76 2.41 -12.79
N LYS A 55 3.42 2.67 -14.06
CA LYS A 55 4.44 2.93 -15.08
C LYS A 55 4.75 4.42 -15.06
N THR A 56 6.03 4.73 -14.95
CA THR A 56 6.50 6.10 -15.19
C THR A 56 6.45 6.40 -16.69
N ILE A 57 6.50 7.68 -17.03
CA ILE A 57 6.49 8.16 -18.42
C ILE A 57 7.69 7.58 -19.20
N LEU A 58 8.77 7.23 -18.50
CA LEU A 58 9.99 6.61 -19.03
C LEU A 58 9.87 5.09 -19.24
N GLY A 59 8.67 4.50 -19.10
CA GLY A 59 8.44 3.07 -19.30
C GLY A 59 8.98 2.16 -18.20
N THR A 60 9.63 2.72 -17.17
CA THR A 60 10.12 1.97 -16.02
C THR A 60 8.98 1.72 -15.04
N GLU A 61 8.94 0.51 -14.47
CA GLU A 61 8.05 0.19 -13.35
C GLU A 61 8.47 1.04 -12.15
N GLY A 62 7.62 2.00 -11.80
CA GLY A 62 7.81 2.85 -10.63
C GLY A 62 7.78 1.98 -9.38
N LYS A 63 8.95 1.79 -8.76
CA LYS A 63 9.05 1.21 -7.43
C LYS A 63 8.53 2.23 -6.42
N VAL A 64 7.85 1.75 -5.38
CA VAL A 64 7.55 2.59 -4.22
C VAL A 64 8.86 3.17 -3.71
N SER A 65 8.89 4.50 -3.59
CA SER A 65 10.03 5.18 -3.00
C SER A 65 10.13 4.77 -1.53
N ILE A 66 11.27 4.20 -1.14
CA ILE A 66 11.56 3.83 0.26
C ILE A 66 11.34 5.03 1.19
N ASN A 67 11.66 6.24 0.72
CA ASN A 67 11.37 7.49 1.44
C ASN A 67 9.88 7.65 1.76
N ARG A 68 8.98 7.37 0.82
CA ARG A 68 7.51 7.42 1.02
C ARG A 68 7.05 6.40 2.06
N PHE A 69 7.69 5.24 2.09
CA PHE A 69 7.46 4.21 3.12
C PHE A 69 7.93 4.66 4.50
N ILE A 70 9.13 5.25 4.58
CA ILE A 70 9.66 5.79 5.84
C ILE A 70 8.79 6.94 6.34
N GLU A 71 8.40 7.86 5.45
CA GLU A 71 7.50 8.98 5.78
C GLU A 71 6.18 8.47 6.36
N LYS A 72 5.50 7.56 5.65
CA LYS A 72 4.18 7.09 6.10
C LYS A 72 4.25 6.26 7.39
N LYS A 73 5.28 5.42 7.53
CA LYS A 73 5.43 4.51 8.69
C LYS A 73 5.97 5.21 9.94
N TYR A 74 6.89 6.14 9.78
CA TYR A 74 7.64 6.74 10.90
C TYR A 74 7.39 8.25 11.07
N LEU A 75 7.09 9.02 10.02
CA LEU A 75 6.85 10.47 10.16
C LEU A 75 5.37 10.84 10.34
N PHE A 76 4.43 10.11 9.74
CA PHE A 76 2.99 10.42 9.84
C PHE A 76 2.28 9.75 11.02
N HIS A 77 2.89 8.77 11.68
CA HIS A 77 2.33 8.16 12.89
C HIS A 77 2.68 8.96 14.17
N ASP A 78 3.68 9.84 14.10
CA ASP A 78 4.26 10.57 15.23
C ASP A 78 3.97 12.08 15.16
N ARG A 79 2.78 12.48 14.67
CA ARG A 79 2.27 13.82 14.94
C ARG A 79 1.15 13.73 15.96
N PRO A 80 1.42 13.95 17.27
CA PRO A 80 0.38 14.50 18.12
C PRO A 80 -0.14 15.78 17.45
N PHE A 81 -1.46 15.88 17.32
CA PHE A 81 -2.15 17.13 17.04
C PHE A 81 -1.71 18.17 18.07
N PHE A 82 -0.67 18.95 17.78
CA PHE A 82 -0.50 20.26 18.40
C PHE A 82 -1.09 21.26 17.42
N SER A 83 -2.38 21.56 17.64
CA SER A 83 -2.98 22.82 17.22
C SER A 83 -3.15 23.63 18.50
N GLU A 84 -2.40 24.73 18.61
CA GLU A 84 -2.67 25.85 19.53
C GLU A 84 -4.03 26.49 19.27
#